data_AF-A0A9W8TZ63-F1
#
_entry.id   AF-A0A9W8TZ63-F1
#
_cell.length_a   1.000
_cell.length_b   1.000
_cell.length_c   1.000
_cell.angle_alpha   90.00
_cell.angle_beta   90.00
_cell.angle_gamma   90.00
#
_symmetry.space_group_name_H-M   'P 1'
#
loop_
_entity.id
_entity.type
_entity.pdbx_description
1 polymer ?
#
loop_
_entity_poly.entity_id
_entity_poly.type
_entity_poly.pdbx_seq_one_letter_code
_entity_poly.pdbx_strand_id
1 'polypeptide(L)'
;MMMRFLAVACLGVAALVQAQNQTIQVQVGGTENESGGIFQFKPSSFNATNGSVITFEFSGNPGNHSITQSALSNPCQPLSGGFDSGWVLIPTGGVSPNPLWNLTITDDSNTIYFFCKQLIPSPHCAAGMVGTINAPGSGTGSFNDYLNNAMQTKDSGQGVGALVGQGASASAVPGPLPSGVTLFGTPASTPVSAASSGSGTSSAASASGSSSAAFKIEYDFKLFTLFAATMGIALIYASALIVFHKAIRCQLRHLPRTISQANAARSRFVSTAKILQKKPDASQANTKKESVAAPSSPSATASSSSTETKTLKSPTIEVGEDGLLHVPERPKSWLTHKVETSPTVRYWFMKITALLGYHSPKQRAGLRTFLLYERVCAVTPDAERSFWQNECDLPPTFQSWFIVTNLHFWMLTVRLRALPEPHGKFYVQFLLDHFFLDIEDRIRAILQPAIPPRDPYTFFTSFYVNPNIPKDGKLKRGSRAPERLVTRQMKIFKEQWMGMGMWFDYGLVTNDMELASAIWRNLLGARGSQGIAYPDSNPPKFRRGVNLVGGEVENPEKIDLEKEQGRDDGSGVHDYPPDEIDKYVGYPELMLDIVTYTRREIARLEKISDEEIMEGDLGALQFGKIRPHVKGSS
;
A
#
# COMPACT_ATOMS: atom_id res chain seq x y z
N MET A 1 -78.54 33.35 27.45
CA MET A 1 -79.22 34.41 26.67
C MET A 1 -78.13 35.32 26.13
N MET A 2 -78.09 35.53 24.80
CA MET A 2 -77.31 36.55 24.08
C MET A 2 -75.76 36.44 24.17
N MET A 3 -74.95 36.77 23.15
CA MET A 3 -75.07 37.11 21.72
C MET A 3 -73.58 37.17 21.25
N ARG A 4 -73.12 36.36 20.29
CA ARG A 4 -72.97 36.66 18.85
C ARG A 4 -71.89 37.70 18.43
N PHE A 5 -71.06 37.23 17.48
CA PHE A 5 -70.43 37.87 16.31
C PHE A 5 -69.18 38.76 16.45
N LEU A 6 -68.09 38.35 15.77
CA LEU A 6 -67.58 38.89 14.48
C LEU A 6 -66.33 38.09 14.03
N ALA A 7 -66.42 37.34 12.91
CA ALA A 7 -65.75 37.55 11.59
C ALA A 7 -64.32 36.95 11.50
N VAL A 8 -64.10 35.77 10.91
CA VAL A 8 -63.93 35.42 9.47
C VAL A 8 -62.64 35.98 8.81
N ALA A 9 -61.91 35.06 8.16
CA ALA A 9 -60.75 35.19 7.23
C ALA A 9 -59.36 35.10 7.91
N CYS A 10 -58.41 34.23 7.56
CA CYS A 10 -58.16 33.43 6.36
C CYS A 10 -57.53 32.06 6.70
N LEU A 11 -57.86 31.04 5.90
CA LEU A 11 -57.06 29.83 5.73
C LEU A 11 -55.71 30.19 5.10
N GLY A 12 -54.60 29.68 5.67
CA GLY A 12 -53.26 29.87 5.11
C GLY A 12 -52.17 29.26 5.98
N VAL A 13 -51.94 27.96 5.80
CA VAL A 13 -50.68 27.21 5.95
C VAL A 13 -49.68 27.70 7.02
N ALA A 14 -49.61 26.96 8.12
CA ALA A 14 -48.35 26.59 8.77
C ALA A 14 -48.62 25.48 9.81
N ALA A 15 -48.90 24.26 9.33
CA ALA A 15 -48.57 23.11 10.15
C ALA A 15 -47.05 23.09 10.23
N LEU A 16 -46.51 23.67 11.31
CA LEU A 16 -45.12 23.50 11.71
C LEU A 16 -44.91 22.00 11.95
N VAL A 17 -44.46 21.29 10.91
CA VAL A 17 -43.80 20.00 11.09
C VAL A 17 -42.49 20.35 11.78
N GLN A 18 -42.48 20.31 13.11
CA GLN A 18 -41.25 20.06 13.84
C GLN A 18 -40.78 18.67 13.38
N ALA A 19 -39.84 18.64 12.43
CA ALA A 19 -39.06 17.44 12.18
C ALA A 19 -38.29 17.14 13.48
N GLN A 20 -38.88 16.30 14.34
CA GLN A 20 -38.17 15.68 15.44
C GLN A 20 -37.09 14.82 14.80
N ASN A 21 -35.86 15.32 14.80
CA ASN A 21 -34.72 14.59 14.26
C ASN A 21 -34.43 13.39 15.18
N GLN A 22 -35.03 12.24 14.87
CA GLN A 22 -34.84 11.01 15.62
C GLN A 22 -33.39 10.55 15.42
N THR A 23 -32.64 10.45 16.53
CA THR A 23 -31.29 9.88 16.51
C THR A 23 -31.39 8.40 16.87
N ILE A 24 -30.98 7.51 15.96
CA ILE A 24 -30.97 6.06 16.18
C ILE A 24 -29.52 5.63 16.30
N GLN A 25 -29.16 4.95 17.39
CA GLN A 25 -27.82 4.42 17.63
C GLN A 25 -27.74 2.97 17.16
N VAL A 26 -26.71 2.66 16.36
CA VAL A 26 -26.44 1.31 15.85
C VAL A 26 -25.02 0.93 16.24
N GLN A 27 -24.89 -0.09 17.08
CA GLN A 27 -23.61 -0.68 17.42
C GLN A 27 -23.06 -1.46 16.22
N VAL A 28 -21.80 -1.22 15.88
CA VAL A 28 -21.07 -1.86 14.78
C VAL A 28 -20.02 -2.79 15.33
N GLY A 29 -20.25 -4.08 15.11
CA GLY A 29 -19.51 -5.16 15.72
C GLY A 29 -19.87 -5.38 17.20
N GLY A 30 -19.43 -6.50 17.74
CA GLY A 30 -19.64 -6.89 19.14
C GLY A 30 -18.36 -7.42 19.79
N THR A 31 -18.49 -7.98 20.99
CA THR A 31 -17.42 -8.78 21.60
C THR A 31 -17.62 -10.26 21.32
N GLU A 32 -16.57 -11.08 21.46
CA GLU A 32 -16.67 -12.55 21.28
C GLU A 32 -17.78 -13.18 22.13
N ASN A 33 -18.06 -12.62 23.31
CA ASN A 33 -19.03 -13.15 24.27
C ASN A 33 -20.43 -12.52 24.13
N GLU A 34 -20.61 -11.57 23.20
CA GLU A 34 -21.91 -10.96 22.97
C GLU A 34 -22.80 -11.86 22.10
N SER A 35 -24.11 -11.86 22.36
CA SER A 35 -25.07 -12.58 21.51
C SER A 35 -24.97 -12.04 20.07
N GLY A 36 -24.71 -12.93 19.10
CA GLY A 36 -24.42 -12.61 17.70
C GLY A 36 -22.95 -12.33 17.36
N GLY A 37 -22.06 -12.37 18.36
CA GLY A 37 -20.61 -12.34 18.19
C GLY A 37 -20.05 -11.01 17.69
N ILE A 38 -18.85 -11.05 17.11
CA ILE A 38 -18.15 -9.84 16.63
C ILE A 38 -18.76 -9.31 15.31
N PHE A 39 -19.45 -10.14 14.51
CA PHE A 39 -19.87 -9.80 13.15
C PHE A 39 -21.35 -9.41 13.05
N GLN A 40 -21.74 -8.32 13.73
CA GLN A 40 -23.14 -7.90 13.78
C GLN A 40 -23.34 -6.38 13.76
N PHE A 41 -24.55 -5.97 13.35
CA PHE A 41 -25.10 -4.63 13.58
C PHE A 41 -26.22 -4.75 14.60
N LYS A 42 -26.27 -3.86 15.59
CA LYS A 42 -27.28 -3.92 16.65
C LYS A 42 -27.89 -2.54 16.92
N PRO A 43 -29.19 -2.33 16.63
CA PRO A 43 -30.08 -3.25 15.92
C PRO A 43 -29.67 -3.47 14.46
N SER A 44 -29.99 -4.65 13.91
CA SER A 44 -29.72 -4.98 12.49
C SER A 44 -30.83 -4.51 11.54
N SER A 45 -32.04 -4.26 12.06
CA SER A 45 -33.16 -3.71 11.29
C SER A 45 -33.95 -2.72 12.13
N PHE A 46 -34.30 -1.58 11.54
CA PHE A 46 -35.05 -0.51 12.20
C PHE A 46 -35.72 0.41 11.17
N ASN A 47 -36.65 1.26 11.62
CA ASN A 47 -37.31 2.25 10.78
C ASN A 47 -36.86 3.67 11.15
N ALA A 48 -36.76 4.53 10.15
CA ALA A 48 -36.33 5.92 10.28
C ALA A 48 -37.02 6.79 9.22
N THR A 49 -37.44 8.00 9.61
CA THR A 49 -38.08 8.96 8.70
C THR A 49 -37.06 9.92 8.08
N ASN A 50 -37.45 10.60 7.00
CA ASN A 50 -36.63 11.65 6.38
C ASN A 50 -36.10 12.67 7.39
N GLY A 51 -34.79 12.93 7.32
CA GLY A 51 -34.08 13.82 8.23
C GLY A 51 -33.54 13.15 9.49
N SER A 52 -33.94 11.92 9.82
CA SER A 52 -33.38 11.15 10.95
C SER A 52 -31.89 10.92 10.79
N VAL A 53 -31.15 10.91 11.90
CA VAL A 53 -29.71 10.64 11.91
C VAL A 53 -29.44 9.29 12.54
N ILE A 54 -28.90 8.37 11.75
CA ILE A 54 -28.43 7.07 12.21
C ILE A 54 -26.96 7.22 12.61
N THR A 55 -26.67 7.01 13.88
CA THR A 55 -25.31 7.06 14.42
C THR A 55 -24.79 5.63 14.55
N PHE A 56 -23.79 5.29 13.75
CA PHE A 56 -23.10 4.02 13.81
C PHE A 56 -21.91 4.12 14.76
N GLU A 57 -21.94 3.39 15.86
CA GLU A 57 -20.89 3.36 16.88
C GLU A 57 -19.98 2.13 16.68
N PHE A 58 -18.73 2.35 16.28
CA PHE A 58 -17.76 1.29 16.06
C PHE A 58 -17.14 0.83 17.38
N SER A 59 -17.66 -0.28 17.91
CA SER A 59 -17.28 -0.82 19.22
C SER A 59 -16.75 -2.26 19.16
N GLY A 60 -16.88 -2.97 18.03
CA GLY A 60 -16.40 -4.34 17.87
C GLY A 60 -14.90 -4.46 18.11
N ASN A 61 -14.47 -5.28 19.07
CA ASN A 61 -13.09 -5.31 19.56
C ASN A 61 -12.57 -6.75 19.74
N PRO A 62 -11.43 -7.11 19.13
CA PRO A 62 -10.83 -6.45 17.97
C PRO A 62 -11.74 -6.68 16.75
N GLY A 63 -11.91 -5.67 15.91
CA GLY A 63 -12.84 -5.78 14.80
C GLY A 63 -12.53 -4.79 13.71
N ASN A 64 -12.54 -5.26 12.46
CA ASN A 64 -12.54 -4.38 11.30
C ASN A 64 -13.92 -4.43 10.64
N HIS A 65 -14.62 -3.31 10.64
CA HIS A 65 -15.99 -3.26 10.16
C HIS A 65 -16.20 -2.11 9.20
N SER A 66 -17.21 -2.25 8.33
CA SER A 66 -17.71 -1.18 7.48
C SER A 66 -19.22 -1.18 7.49
N ILE A 67 -19.78 -0.09 6.99
CA ILE A 67 -21.18 0.05 6.63
C ILE A 67 -21.17 0.49 5.17
N THR A 68 -21.54 -0.42 4.29
CA THR A 68 -21.49 -0.22 2.84
C THR A 68 -22.87 -0.53 2.27
N GLN A 69 -23.42 0.38 1.47
CA GLN A 69 -24.73 0.20 0.86
C GLN A 69 -24.67 -0.88 -0.23
N SER A 70 -25.71 -1.69 -0.32
CA SER A 70 -25.88 -2.77 -1.30
C SER A 70 -27.33 -2.81 -1.82
N ALA A 71 -27.63 -3.80 -2.65
CA ALA A 71 -28.99 -4.09 -3.11
C ALA A 71 -29.48 -5.42 -2.55
N LEU A 72 -30.81 -5.58 -2.43
CA LEU A 72 -31.45 -6.85 -2.04
C LEU A 72 -30.98 -8.03 -2.90
N SER A 73 -30.84 -7.81 -4.22
CA SER A 73 -30.41 -8.83 -5.18
C SER A 73 -28.91 -9.15 -5.13
N ASN A 74 -28.11 -8.28 -4.51
CA ASN A 74 -26.66 -8.46 -4.43
C ASN A 74 -26.13 -7.96 -3.06
N PRO A 75 -26.43 -8.69 -1.97
CA PRO A 75 -26.33 -8.20 -0.60
C PRO A 75 -24.90 -7.93 -0.12
N CYS A 76 -23.93 -8.68 -0.64
CA CYS A 76 -22.52 -8.61 -0.21
C CYS A 76 -21.63 -7.87 -1.22
N GLN A 77 -22.21 -7.06 -2.10
CA GLN A 77 -21.48 -6.26 -3.08
C GLN A 77 -21.85 -4.78 -2.94
N PRO A 78 -20.89 -3.85 -3.05
CA PRO A 78 -21.17 -2.42 -2.99
C PRO A 78 -22.13 -2.01 -4.11
N LEU A 79 -23.15 -1.24 -3.76
CA LEU A 79 -24.08 -0.64 -4.72
C LEU A 79 -23.37 0.45 -5.52
N SER A 80 -23.57 0.48 -6.83
CA SER A 80 -23.10 1.59 -7.66
C SER A 80 -23.75 2.91 -7.21
N GLY A 81 -22.94 3.91 -6.87
CA GLY A 81 -23.41 5.16 -6.28
C GLY A 81 -23.94 5.03 -4.84
N GLY A 82 -23.64 3.93 -4.15
CA GLY A 82 -24.04 3.72 -2.76
C GLY A 82 -23.10 4.37 -1.74
N PHE A 83 -23.60 4.56 -0.51
CA PHE A 83 -22.79 5.10 0.58
C PHE A 83 -21.81 4.05 1.15
N ASP A 84 -20.73 4.53 1.77
CA ASP A 84 -19.71 3.69 2.40
C ASP A 84 -18.99 4.42 3.53
N SER A 85 -18.88 3.80 4.71
CA SER A 85 -18.12 4.35 5.83
C SER A 85 -16.60 4.27 5.62
N GLY A 86 -16.14 3.43 4.69
CA GLY A 86 -14.80 2.87 4.73
C GLY A 86 -14.67 1.83 5.86
N TRP A 87 -13.47 1.29 6.04
CA TRP A 87 -13.20 0.35 7.11
C TRP A 87 -12.73 1.08 8.37
N VAL A 88 -13.25 0.67 9.50
CA VAL A 88 -12.84 1.12 10.83
C VAL A 88 -12.30 -0.08 11.59
N LEU A 89 -10.98 -0.09 11.79
CA LEU A 89 -10.31 -1.10 12.59
C LEU A 89 -10.18 -0.61 14.03
N ILE A 90 -10.89 -1.30 14.93
CA ILE A 90 -10.77 -1.14 16.37
C ILE A 90 -9.71 -2.11 16.90
N PRO A 91 -8.68 -1.62 17.61
CA PRO A 91 -7.59 -2.44 18.13
C PRO A 91 -8.05 -3.36 19.27
N THR A 92 -7.27 -4.42 19.53
CA THR A 92 -7.46 -5.30 20.69
C THR A 92 -7.38 -4.51 21.99
N GLY A 93 -8.38 -4.69 22.86
CA GLY A 93 -8.53 -3.94 24.12
C GLY A 93 -9.51 -2.77 24.04
N GLY A 94 -10.04 -2.48 22.84
CA GLY A 94 -11.10 -1.50 22.63
C GLY A 94 -10.58 -0.07 22.72
N VAL A 95 -11.48 0.89 22.51
CA VAL A 95 -11.16 2.32 22.56
C VAL A 95 -12.26 3.08 23.30
N SER A 96 -11.93 4.24 23.84
CA SER A 96 -12.90 5.16 24.44
C SER A 96 -12.45 6.60 24.16
N PRO A 97 -13.31 7.45 23.57
CA PRO A 97 -14.63 7.14 23.02
C PRO A 97 -14.57 6.25 21.77
N ASN A 98 -15.65 5.53 21.45
CA ASN A 98 -15.76 4.78 20.19
C ASN A 98 -15.91 5.75 19.00
N PRO A 99 -15.32 5.45 17.83
CA PRO A 99 -15.58 6.20 16.61
C PRO A 99 -17.06 6.14 16.22
N LEU A 100 -17.62 7.27 15.81
CA LEU A 100 -19.01 7.38 15.36
C LEU A 100 -19.07 7.70 13.87
N TRP A 101 -20.12 7.24 13.19
CA TRP A 101 -20.42 7.64 11.83
C TRP A 101 -21.90 7.96 11.67
N ASN A 102 -22.19 9.20 11.26
CA ASN A 102 -23.55 9.70 11.18
C ASN A 102 -24.05 9.65 9.74
N LEU A 103 -25.14 8.94 9.53
CA LEU A 103 -25.82 8.79 8.26
C LEU A 103 -27.22 9.41 8.37
N THR A 104 -27.49 10.47 7.61
CA THR A 104 -28.79 11.15 7.57
C THR A 104 -29.67 10.52 6.49
N ILE A 105 -30.90 10.16 6.85
CA ILE A 105 -31.89 9.64 5.91
C ILE A 105 -32.42 10.77 5.03
N THR A 106 -32.33 10.59 3.71
CA THR A 106 -32.76 11.58 2.71
C THR A 106 -33.99 11.14 1.92
N ASP A 107 -34.27 9.83 1.90
CA ASP A 107 -35.51 9.25 1.34
C ASP A 107 -35.90 8.01 2.17
N ASP A 108 -37.09 8.05 2.78
CA ASP A 108 -37.67 7.00 3.61
C ASP A 108 -38.74 6.17 2.87
N SER A 109 -38.98 6.45 1.59
CA SER A 109 -39.95 5.72 0.78
C SER A 109 -39.48 4.34 0.33
N ASN A 110 -38.16 4.09 0.38
CA ASN A 110 -37.52 2.86 -0.07
C ASN A 110 -36.72 2.19 1.06
N THR A 111 -36.64 0.86 1.03
CA THR A 111 -35.78 0.10 1.95
C THR A 111 -34.31 0.31 1.60
N ILE A 112 -33.50 0.64 2.61
CA ILE A 112 -32.05 0.77 2.47
C ILE A 112 -31.38 -0.49 3.01
N TYR A 113 -30.52 -1.10 2.20
CA TYR A 113 -29.76 -2.31 2.54
C TYR A 113 -28.29 -1.96 2.71
N PHE A 114 -27.65 -2.50 3.75
CA PHE A 114 -26.23 -2.31 4.00
C PHE A 114 -25.56 -3.57 4.53
N PHE A 115 -24.24 -3.67 4.39
CA PHE A 115 -23.44 -4.81 4.83
C PHE A 115 -22.04 -4.39 5.29
N CYS A 116 -21.38 -5.29 6.01
CA CYS A 116 -19.96 -5.16 6.31
C CYS A 116 -19.12 -5.89 5.27
N LYS A 117 -18.23 -5.16 4.59
CA LYS A 117 -17.42 -5.67 3.48
C LYS A 117 -16.14 -6.41 3.91
N GLN A 118 -15.91 -6.58 5.20
CA GLN A 118 -14.69 -7.24 5.69
C GLN A 118 -14.63 -8.73 5.30
N LEU A 119 -13.46 -9.17 4.80
CA LEU A 119 -13.23 -10.54 4.31
C LEU A 119 -12.55 -11.49 5.30
N ILE A 120 -11.84 -10.95 6.30
CA ILE A 120 -10.95 -11.72 7.19
C ILE A 120 -11.41 -11.52 8.64
N PRO A 121 -11.50 -12.58 9.47
CA PRO A 121 -11.03 -13.96 9.23
C PRO A 121 -11.94 -14.82 8.33
N SER A 122 -13.20 -14.42 8.16
CA SER A 122 -14.15 -14.93 7.17
C SER A 122 -14.96 -13.75 6.62
N PRO A 123 -15.65 -13.88 5.48
CA PRO A 123 -16.48 -12.80 4.95
C PRO A 123 -17.62 -12.45 5.91
N HIS A 124 -17.57 -11.26 6.53
CA HIS A 124 -18.53 -10.86 7.56
C HIS A 124 -19.96 -10.82 7.01
N CYS A 125 -20.15 -10.33 5.78
CA CYS A 125 -21.47 -10.31 5.14
C CYS A 125 -22.09 -11.70 4.98
N ALA A 126 -21.32 -12.65 4.46
CA ALA A 126 -21.77 -14.05 4.32
C ALA A 126 -21.97 -14.73 5.69
N ALA A 127 -21.29 -14.25 6.73
CA ALA A 127 -21.51 -14.66 8.11
C ALA A 127 -22.76 -14.00 8.76
N GLY A 128 -23.49 -13.16 8.03
CA GLY A 128 -24.73 -12.52 8.49
C GLY A 128 -24.58 -11.07 8.96
N MET A 129 -23.42 -10.42 8.76
CA MET A 129 -23.21 -9.02 9.11
C MET A 129 -23.82 -8.08 8.07
N VAL A 130 -25.15 -8.03 8.08
CA VAL A 130 -26.00 -7.22 7.20
C VAL A 130 -27.06 -6.47 7.99
N GLY A 131 -27.58 -5.38 7.42
CA GLY A 131 -28.65 -4.61 8.06
C GLY A 131 -29.57 -3.91 7.07
N THR A 132 -30.74 -3.51 7.57
CA THR A 132 -31.79 -2.85 6.78
C THR A 132 -32.40 -1.65 7.50
N ILE A 133 -32.77 -0.62 6.74
CA ILE A 133 -33.54 0.53 7.21
C ILE A 133 -34.85 0.57 6.42
N ASN A 134 -35.98 0.70 7.10
CA ASN A 134 -37.33 0.74 6.48
C ASN A 134 -37.66 -0.53 5.66
N ALA A 135 -37.26 -1.71 6.15
CA ALA A 135 -37.64 -2.99 5.54
C ALA A 135 -39.04 -3.44 5.98
N PRO A 136 -39.81 -4.14 5.12
CA PRO A 136 -41.06 -4.77 5.52
C PRO A 136 -40.81 -5.85 6.59
N GLY A 137 -41.79 -6.05 7.48
CA GLY A 137 -41.67 -6.98 8.60
C GLY A 137 -41.55 -8.46 8.22
N SER A 138 -41.96 -8.83 6.99
CA SER A 138 -41.86 -10.19 6.47
C SER A 138 -41.95 -10.19 4.94
N GLY A 139 -41.63 -11.33 4.32
CA GLY A 139 -41.72 -11.51 2.86
C GLY A 139 -40.52 -10.94 2.09
N THR A 140 -40.68 -10.78 0.78
CA THR A 140 -39.63 -10.28 -0.12
C THR A 140 -39.20 -8.86 0.28
N GLY A 141 -37.89 -8.64 0.39
CA GLY A 141 -37.30 -7.38 0.83
C GLY A 141 -37.26 -7.18 2.35
N SER A 142 -37.77 -8.13 3.14
CA SER A 142 -37.60 -8.09 4.60
C SER A 142 -36.14 -8.32 5.00
N PHE A 143 -35.79 -7.94 6.24
CA PHE A 143 -34.46 -8.23 6.80
C PHE A 143 -34.09 -9.72 6.70
N ASN A 144 -35.05 -10.63 6.95
CA ASN A 144 -34.80 -12.06 6.90
C ASN A 144 -34.53 -12.56 5.46
N ASP A 145 -35.22 -12.02 4.48
CA ASP A 145 -34.96 -12.31 3.06
C ASP A 145 -33.54 -11.85 2.67
N TYR A 146 -33.20 -10.62 3.04
CA TYR A 146 -31.87 -10.05 2.79
C TYR A 146 -30.73 -10.82 3.49
N LEU A 147 -30.93 -11.21 4.76
CA LEU A 147 -29.99 -12.03 5.52
C LEU A 147 -29.77 -13.41 4.87
N ASN A 148 -30.84 -14.09 4.46
CA ASN A 148 -30.74 -15.38 3.81
C ASN A 148 -30.00 -15.30 2.46
N ASN A 149 -30.24 -14.23 1.69
CA ASN A 149 -29.53 -14.00 0.43
C ASN A 149 -28.03 -13.73 0.70
N ALA A 150 -27.70 -12.98 1.75
CA ALA A 150 -26.32 -12.68 2.12
C ALA A 150 -25.55 -13.95 2.50
N MET A 151 -26.15 -14.84 3.29
CA MET A 151 -25.52 -16.09 3.75
C MET A 151 -25.25 -17.10 2.61
N GLN A 152 -25.85 -16.91 1.44
CA GLN A 152 -25.57 -17.73 0.25
C GLN A 152 -24.39 -17.22 -0.58
N THR A 153 -23.91 -16.01 -0.30
CA THR A 153 -22.74 -15.44 -0.99
C THR A 153 -21.44 -16.04 -0.46
N LYS A 154 -20.42 -16.14 -1.30
CA LYS A 154 -19.10 -16.70 -0.94
C LYS A 154 -18.01 -15.63 -0.83
N ASP A 155 -18.29 -14.44 -1.34
CA ASP A 155 -17.38 -13.31 -1.40
C ASP A 155 -18.06 -12.05 -0.87
N SER A 156 -17.24 -11.03 -0.62
CA SER A 156 -17.72 -9.71 -0.23
C SER A 156 -16.96 -8.68 -1.05
N GLY A 157 -17.68 -7.84 -1.78
CA GLY A 157 -17.09 -6.85 -2.68
C GLY A 157 -16.30 -5.80 -1.92
N GLN A 158 -15.10 -5.49 -2.39
CA GLN A 158 -14.16 -4.58 -1.73
C GLN A 158 -14.16 -3.15 -2.30
N GLY A 159 -15.14 -2.81 -3.14
CA GLY A 159 -15.28 -1.47 -3.70
C GLY A 159 -15.42 -0.41 -2.61
N VAL A 160 -14.98 0.81 -2.91
CA VAL A 160 -15.18 1.98 -2.05
C VAL A 160 -16.31 2.81 -2.64
N GLY A 161 -17.39 2.99 -1.86
CA GLY A 161 -18.54 3.82 -2.24
C GLY A 161 -18.28 5.32 -2.01
N ALA A 162 -19.36 6.09 -1.90
CA ALA A 162 -19.33 7.52 -1.62
C ALA A 162 -19.78 7.84 -0.19
N LEU A 163 -19.68 9.10 0.27
CA LEU A 163 -20.36 9.52 1.51
C LEU A 163 -21.88 9.67 1.31
N VAL A 164 -22.31 9.83 0.06
CA VAL A 164 -23.71 9.97 -0.33
C VAL A 164 -24.14 8.71 -1.08
N GLY A 165 -25.26 8.13 -0.67
CA GLY A 165 -25.83 6.94 -1.29
C GLY A 165 -27.28 7.15 -1.70
N GLN A 166 -27.94 6.06 -2.07
CA GLN A 166 -29.36 6.09 -2.44
C GLN A 166 -30.20 6.14 -1.15
N GLY A 167 -30.91 7.25 -0.93
CA GLY A 167 -31.80 7.44 0.21
C GLY A 167 -31.14 7.78 1.56
N ALA A 168 -29.80 7.89 1.60
CA ALA A 168 -29.09 8.39 2.78
C ALA A 168 -27.75 9.04 2.44
N SER A 169 -27.29 9.95 3.30
CA SER A 169 -26.03 10.67 3.12
C SER A 169 -25.29 10.92 4.44
N ALA A 170 -23.97 10.83 4.41
CA ALA A 170 -23.08 11.20 5.50
C ALA A 170 -22.32 12.47 5.14
N SER A 171 -22.09 13.34 6.12
CA SER A 171 -21.34 14.59 5.92
C SER A 171 -19.82 14.43 6.11
N ALA A 172 -19.40 13.34 6.75
CA ALA A 172 -18.00 13.06 7.05
C ALA A 172 -17.75 11.55 7.16
N VAL A 173 -16.47 11.17 7.13
CA VAL A 173 -15.99 9.82 7.46
C VAL A 173 -16.07 9.57 8.97
N PRO A 174 -15.97 8.32 9.46
CA PRO A 174 -16.07 8.01 10.89
C PRO A 174 -15.06 8.78 11.76
N GLY A 175 -15.50 9.25 12.92
CA GLY A 175 -14.66 9.99 13.86
C GLY A 175 -15.38 10.26 15.19
N PRO A 176 -14.68 10.76 16.23
CA PRO A 176 -13.24 11.00 16.30
C PRO A 176 -12.42 9.70 16.26
N LEU A 177 -11.11 9.80 15.98
CA LEU A 177 -10.20 8.65 15.93
C LEU A 177 -9.24 8.65 17.12
N PRO A 178 -9.56 7.90 18.20
CA PRO A 178 -8.64 7.64 19.30
C PRO A 178 -7.36 6.94 18.84
N SER A 179 -6.32 7.01 19.67
CA SER A 179 -5.04 6.33 19.41
C SER A 179 -5.25 4.83 19.23
N GLY A 180 -4.81 4.30 18.07
CA GLY A 180 -4.90 2.88 17.75
C GLY A 180 -6.05 2.50 16.81
N VAL A 181 -7.04 3.38 16.62
CA VAL A 181 -8.06 3.22 15.57
C VAL A 181 -7.43 3.52 14.21
N THR A 182 -7.67 2.68 13.21
CA THR A 182 -7.21 2.91 11.83
C THR A 182 -8.40 2.96 10.89
N LEU A 183 -8.50 4.03 10.10
CA LEU A 183 -9.41 4.11 8.96
C LEU A 183 -8.68 3.74 7.67
N PHE A 184 -9.34 3.03 6.78
CA PHE A 184 -8.84 2.78 5.43
C PHE A 184 -9.98 2.72 4.43
N GLY A 185 -9.65 2.97 3.16
CA GLY A 185 -10.60 2.94 2.05
C GLY A 185 -11.82 3.83 2.28
N THR A 186 -11.62 5.02 2.84
CA THR A 186 -12.68 6.00 3.07
C THR A 186 -13.03 6.74 1.78
N PRO A 187 -14.31 7.09 1.55
CA PRO A 187 -14.67 7.94 0.43
C PRO A 187 -14.05 9.34 0.57
N ALA A 188 -13.72 9.98 -0.56
CA ALA A 188 -13.20 11.33 -0.56
C ALA A 188 -14.28 12.32 -0.06
N SER A 189 -13.97 13.08 1.00
CA SER A 189 -14.80 14.21 1.42
C SER A 189 -14.64 15.35 0.42
N THR A 190 -15.73 15.74 -0.24
CA THR A 190 -15.79 16.98 -1.00
C THR A 190 -15.81 18.17 -0.03
N PRO A 191 -14.92 19.16 -0.13
CA PRO A 191 -15.07 20.39 0.62
C PRO A 191 -16.23 21.18 0.01
N VAL A 192 -17.29 21.40 0.78
CA VAL A 192 -18.38 22.30 0.39
C VAL A 192 -17.86 23.73 0.53
N SER A 193 -17.66 24.40 -0.60
CA SER A 193 -17.36 25.83 -0.65
C SER A 193 -18.50 26.62 0.00
N ALA A 194 -18.17 27.40 1.02
CA ALA A 194 -19.08 28.38 1.60
C ALA A 194 -19.41 29.47 0.56
N ALA A 195 -20.67 29.56 0.17
CA ALA A 195 -21.22 30.75 -0.48
C ALA A 195 -21.80 31.67 0.62
N SER A 196 -21.34 32.92 0.58
CA SER A 196 -21.56 34.00 1.53
C SER A 196 -22.97 34.59 1.52
N SER A 197 -23.53 34.85 2.70
CA SER A 197 -24.41 36.00 2.94
C SER A 197 -24.48 36.41 4.41
N GLY A 198 -24.00 37.64 4.68
CA GLY A 198 -24.68 38.61 5.54
C GLY A 198 -24.69 38.42 7.06
N SER A 199 -23.65 38.95 7.72
CA SER A 199 -23.68 39.82 8.90
C SER A 199 -24.76 39.64 9.99
N GLY A 200 -24.32 39.34 11.21
CA GLY A 200 -25.09 39.52 12.44
C GLY A 200 -24.25 39.29 13.69
N THR A 201 -23.68 40.36 14.23
CA THR A 201 -22.88 40.42 15.46
C THR A 201 -23.74 40.12 16.70
N SER A 202 -23.29 39.24 17.61
CA SER A 202 -23.35 39.47 19.08
C SER A 202 -22.92 38.24 19.90
N SER A 203 -21.82 38.44 20.62
CA SER A 203 -21.46 38.08 22.00
C SER A 203 -22.33 37.10 22.83
N ALA A 204 -21.61 36.13 23.40
CA ALA A 204 -21.74 35.44 24.68
C ALA A 204 -22.93 35.75 25.62
N ALA A 205 -23.54 34.70 26.17
CA ALA A 205 -23.84 34.58 27.62
C ALA A 205 -24.32 33.16 28.00
N SER A 206 -23.93 32.77 29.21
CA SER A 206 -24.22 31.56 29.96
C SER A 206 -25.68 31.44 30.42
N ALA A 207 -26.18 30.20 30.59
CA ALA A 207 -27.17 29.76 31.59
C ALA A 207 -27.26 28.22 31.53
N SER A 208 -26.87 27.40 32.52
CA SER A 208 -27.41 27.15 33.87
C SER A 208 -28.78 26.47 33.92
N GLY A 209 -28.83 25.28 34.54
CA GLY A 209 -30.04 24.56 34.99
C GLY A 209 -29.89 23.03 34.81
N SER A 210 -29.35 22.29 35.79
CA SER A 210 -30.06 21.48 36.81
C SER A 210 -30.74 20.23 36.21
N SER A 211 -30.56 19.00 36.71
CA SER A 211 -30.60 18.55 38.11
C SER A 211 -29.95 17.16 38.30
N SER A 212 -29.33 16.96 39.46
CA SER A 212 -28.73 15.72 39.92
C SER A 212 -29.63 15.01 40.95
N ALA A 213 -29.80 13.70 40.82
CA ALA A 213 -30.21 12.82 41.92
C ALA A 213 -29.04 11.90 42.28
N ALA A 214 -28.58 11.98 43.52
CA ALA A 214 -27.44 11.24 44.06
C ALA A 214 -27.90 9.97 44.80
N PHE A 215 -27.19 8.86 44.59
CA PHE A 215 -27.27 7.67 45.42
C PHE A 215 -25.90 7.45 46.07
N LYS A 216 -25.84 7.40 47.41
CA LYS A 216 -24.62 7.19 48.20
C LYS A 216 -24.41 5.70 48.46
N ILE A 217 -23.18 5.21 48.28
CA ILE A 217 -22.68 3.97 48.87
C ILE A 217 -21.30 4.25 49.46
N GLU A 218 -21.12 3.96 50.74
CA GLU A 218 -19.84 4.04 51.47
C GLU A 218 -18.95 2.84 51.17
N TYR A 219 -17.64 3.06 51.00
CA TYR A 219 -16.62 2.00 51.08
C TYR A 219 -15.32 2.49 51.76
N ASP A 220 -14.69 1.55 52.45
CA ASP A 220 -13.58 1.68 53.39
C ASP A 220 -12.22 2.07 52.73
N PHE A 221 -11.56 3.06 53.32
CA PHE A 221 -10.46 3.87 52.75
C PHE A 221 -9.08 3.17 52.75
N LYS A 222 -8.94 1.99 53.38
CA LYS A 222 -7.63 1.34 53.55
C LYS A 222 -7.17 0.41 52.42
N LEU A 223 -8.07 0.00 51.51
CA LEU A 223 -7.72 -0.91 50.42
C LEU A 223 -7.22 -0.18 49.15
N PHE A 224 -7.51 1.11 49.01
CA PHE A 224 -7.23 1.88 47.79
C PHE A 224 -5.76 2.32 47.66
N THR A 225 -5.06 2.52 48.78
CA THR A 225 -3.66 2.96 48.80
C THR A 225 -2.67 1.86 48.39
N LEU A 226 -3.02 0.59 48.61
CA LEU A 226 -2.17 -0.55 48.21
C LEU A 226 -2.35 -0.91 46.71
N PHE A 227 -3.55 -0.72 46.15
CA PHE A 227 -3.83 -0.93 44.72
C PHE A 227 -3.24 0.17 43.83
N ALA A 228 -3.23 1.43 44.28
CA ALA A 228 -2.64 2.54 43.53
C ALA A 228 -1.11 2.40 43.37
N ALA A 229 -0.43 1.86 44.37
CA ALA A 229 1.03 1.65 44.33
C ALA A 229 1.44 0.52 43.37
N THR A 230 0.66 -0.57 43.29
CA THR A 230 0.95 -1.70 42.40
C THR A 230 0.57 -1.40 40.94
N MET A 231 -0.52 -0.67 40.70
CA MET A 231 -0.88 -0.17 39.35
C MET A 231 0.12 0.87 38.83
N GLY A 232 0.63 1.75 39.69
CA GLY A 232 1.65 2.73 39.30
C GLY A 232 2.92 2.08 38.79
N ILE A 233 3.40 1.03 39.47
CA ILE A 233 4.57 0.25 39.05
C ILE A 233 4.26 -0.50 37.75
N ALA A 234 3.09 -1.13 37.62
CA ALA A 234 2.67 -1.82 36.39
C ALA A 234 2.55 -0.89 35.17
N LEU A 235 2.08 0.35 35.36
CA LEU A 235 2.00 1.36 34.30
C LEU A 235 3.38 1.89 33.89
N ILE A 236 4.34 1.98 34.83
CA ILE A 236 5.73 2.33 34.54
C ILE A 236 6.41 1.20 33.75
N TYR A 237 6.16 -0.07 34.10
CA TYR A 237 6.66 -1.21 33.33
C TYR A 237 5.99 -1.33 31.96
N ALA A 238 4.69 -1.07 31.84
CA ALA A 238 3.96 -1.11 30.57
C ALA A 238 4.38 0.02 29.62
N SER A 239 4.58 1.24 30.14
CA SER A 239 5.11 2.36 29.36
C SER A 239 6.57 2.14 28.95
N ALA A 240 7.40 1.58 29.84
CA ALA A 240 8.75 1.14 29.49
C ALA A 240 8.71 0.03 28.41
N LEU A 241 7.78 -0.93 28.48
CA LEU A 241 7.60 -1.96 27.46
C LEU A 241 7.14 -1.38 26.13
N ILE A 242 6.23 -0.41 26.12
CA ILE A 242 5.74 0.24 24.89
C ILE A 242 6.84 1.08 24.24
N VAL A 243 7.61 1.83 25.03
CA VAL A 243 8.79 2.56 24.55
C VAL A 243 9.85 1.58 24.04
N PHE A 244 10.06 0.46 24.73
CA PHE A 244 10.95 -0.62 24.29
C PHE A 244 10.44 -1.29 23.00
N HIS A 245 9.12 -1.48 22.84
CA HIS A 245 8.51 -2.11 21.65
C HIS A 245 8.49 -1.18 20.44
N LYS A 246 8.32 0.13 20.67
CA LYS A 246 8.39 1.19 19.64
C LYS A 246 9.84 1.47 19.23
N ALA A 247 10.77 1.46 20.19
CA ALA A 247 12.20 1.45 19.93
C ALA A 247 12.60 0.18 19.16
N ILE A 248 12.14 -1.00 19.56
CA ILE A 248 12.37 -2.25 18.82
C ILE A 248 11.78 -2.21 17.41
N ARG A 249 10.56 -1.70 17.19
CA ARG A 249 9.98 -1.54 15.83
C ARG A 249 10.68 -0.49 14.96
N CYS A 250 11.19 0.57 15.56
CA CYS A 250 11.97 1.59 14.84
C CYS A 250 13.37 1.07 14.50
N GLN A 251 13.93 0.24 15.37
CA GLN A 251 15.28 -0.29 15.23
C GLN A 251 15.32 -1.61 14.42
N LEU A 252 14.27 -2.43 14.45
CA LEU A 252 14.06 -3.62 13.61
C LEU A 252 13.85 -3.30 12.13
N ARG A 253 13.42 -2.06 11.80
CA ARG A 253 13.43 -1.55 10.42
C ARG A 253 14.83 -1.48 9.80
N HIS A 254 15.88 -1.65 10.60
CA HIS A 254 17.29 -1.62 10.18
C HIS A 254 18.02 -2.95 10.48
N LEU A 255 17.34 -4.09 10.47
CA LEU A 255 17.95 -5.40 10.81
C LEU A 255 17.82 -6.40 9.65
N PRO A 256 18.55 -6.25 8.51
CA PRO A 256 18.36 -7.10 7.33
C PRO A 256 19.43 -8.19 7.16
N ARG A 257 20.16 -8.63 8.19
CA ARG A 257 21.39 -9.42 7.94
C ARG A 257 21.61 -10.74 8.69
N THR A 258 20.82 -11.10 9.71
CA THR A 258 21.27 -12.22 10.58
C THR A 258 20.48 -13.53 10.53
N ILE A 259 19.53 -13.68 9.59
CA ILE A 259 18.82 -14.96 9.41
C ILE A 259 19.41 -15.76 8.22
N SER A 260 19.88 -15.10 7.16
CA SER A 260 20.52 -15.78 6.01
C SER A 260 21.92 -16.34 6.36
N GLN A 261 22.75 -15.61 7.12
CA GLN A 261 24.10 -16.09 7.47
C GLN A 261 24.12 -17.29 8.44
N ALA A 262 23.08 -17.48 9.26
CA ALA A 262 22.99 -18.64 10.15
C ALA A 262 22.61 -19.94 9.41
N ASN A 263 21.86 -19.84 8.30
CA ASN A 263 21.49 -21.00 7.48
C ASN A 263 22.59 -21.36 6.47
N ALA A 264 23.36 -20.39 5.96
CA ALA A 264 24.57 -20.64 5.17
C ALA A 264 25.68 -21.35 5.98
N ALA A 265 25.82 -21.03 7.28
CA ALA A 265 26.73 -21.74 8.19
C ALA A 265 26.28 -23.19 8.47
N ARG A 266 24.97 -23.46 8.44
CA ARG A 266 24.40 -24.80 8.62
C ARG A 266 24.57 -25.69 7.37
N SER A 267 24.49 -25.11 6.18
CA SER A 267 24.80 -25.79 4.90
C SER A 267 26.28 -26.20 4.79
N ARG A 268 27.21 -25.35 5.24
CA ARG A 268 28.64 -25.70 5.28
C ARG A 268 28.96 -26.79 6.30
N PHE A 269 28.24 -26.86 7.43
CA PHE A 269 28.46 -27.89 8.45
C PHE A 269 28.00 -29.30 8.03
N VAL A 270 26.96 -29.40 7.21
CA VAL A 270 26.44 -30.70 6.73
C VAL A 270 27.31 -31.30 5.62
N SER A 271 28.07 -30.48 4.88
CA SER A 271 29.03 -30.98 3.88
C SER A 271 30.32 -31.55 4.51
N THR A 272 30.81 -30.96 5.61
CA THR A 272 31.97 -31.49 6.35
C THR A 272 31.68 -32.77 7.15
N ALA A 273 30.42 -33.05 7.49
CA ALA A 273 30.05 -34.25 8.24
C ALA A 273 30.00 -35.53 7.37
N LYS A 274 30.12 -35.42 6.04
CA LYS A 274 30.18 -36.58 5.11
C LYS A 274 31.59 -36.91 4.58
N ILE A 275 32.63 -36.21 5.05
CA ILE A 275 34.04 -36.46 4.63
C ILE A 275 34.90 -37.02 5.79
N LEU A 276 34.30 -37.39 6.93
CA LEU A 276 35.00 -38.00 8.07
C LEU A 276 34.61 -39.48 8.32
N GLN A 277 34.62 -40.28 7.26
CA GLN A 277 34.78 -41.74 7.34
C GLN A 277 35.84 -42.22 6.36
N LYS A 278 37.11 -41.88 6.61
CA LYS A 278 38.24 -42.75 6.27
C LYS A 278 39.47 -42.38 7.11
N LYS A 279 39.90 -43.33 7.93
CA LYS A 279 41.14 -43.28 8.73
C LYS A 279 42.32 -43.85 7.89
N PRO A 280 43.58 -43.82 8.36
CA PRO A 280 44.67 -43.07 7.72
C PRO A 280 45.80 -43.97 7.21
N ASP A 281 46.79 -43.39 6.52
CA ASP A 281 48.19 -43.83 6.63
C ASP A 281 49.16 -42.66 6.36
N ALA A 282 50.32 -42.76 7.00
CA ALA A 282 51.26 -41.71 7.33
C ALA A 282 52.30 -41.40 6.23
N SER A 283 52.82 -40.16 6.22
CA SER A 283 54.27 -39.86 6.36
C SER A 283 54.61 -38.38 6.07
N GLN A 284 55.21 -37.74 7.09
CA GLN A 284 56.39 -36.86 7.14
C GLN A 284 56.66 -35.69 6.16
N ALA A 285 57.01 -34.55 6.83
CA ALA A 285 58.12 -33.60 6.57
C ALA A 285 57.96 -32.57 5.43
N ASN A 286 58.52 -31.35 5.47
CA ASN A 286 59.01 -30.40 6.49
C ASN A 286 59.42 -29.13 5.69
N THR A 287 59.53 -27.96 6.35
CA THR A 287 60.34 -26.75 5.97
C THR A 287 59.97 -25.92 4.73
N LYS A 288 60.16 -24.59 4.62
CA LYS A 288 60.52 -23.43 5.47
C LYS A 288 60.60 -22.18 4.54
N LYS A 289 60.65 -20.98 5.14
CA LYS A 289 61.22 -19.67 4.69
C LYS A 289 60.25 -18.61 4.14
N GLU A 290 60.00 -17.53 4.90
CA GLU A 290 60.78 -16.26 5.09
C GLU A 290 60.38 -15.23 4.01
N SER A 291 60.20 -13.92 4.21
CA SER A 291 60.64 -12.93 5.22
C SER A 291 59.89 -11.57 4.99
N VAL A 292 59.47 -10.83 6.04
CA VAL A 292 60.03 -9.53 6.57
C VAL A 292 59.78 -8.32 5.62
N ALA A 293 59.18 -7.17 6.01
CA ALA A 293 59.60 -6.22 7.06
C ALA A 293 58.51 -5.16 7.45
N ALA A 294 58.57 -4.69 8.70
CA ALA A 294 58.09 -3.39 9.23
C ALA A 294 59.33 -2.43 9.35
N PRO A 295 59.40 -1.27 10.08
CA PRO A 295 58.43 -0.55 10.93
C PRO A 295 58.50 1.02 10.89
N SER A 296 57.63 1.71 11.67
CA SER A 296 57.95 2.80 12.65
C SER A 296 56.87 3.91 12.79
N SER A 297 56.61 4.28 14.05
CA SER A 297 55.69 5.32 14.59
C SER A 297 56.54 6.53 15.10
N PRO A 298 56.03 7.52 15.88
CA PRO A 298 54.71 8.17 16.02
C PRO A 298 54.79 9.73 15.95
N SER A 299 53.66 10.45 15.88
CA SER A 299 53.60 11.82 16.43
C SER A 299 52.17 12.22 16.79
N ALA A 300 52.03 12.91 17.92
CA ALA A 300 50.78 13.15 18.63
C ALA A 300 50.30 14.61 18.51
N THR A 301 48.97 14.75 18.52
CA THR A 301 48.14 15.86 19.04
C THR A 301 48.19 17.24 18.38
N ALA A 302 47.06 17.61 17.78
CA ALA A 302 46.36 18.85 18.12
C ALA A 302 44.85 18.67 17.90
N SER A 303 44.09 18.86 18.96
CA SER A 303 42.63 18.82 19.02
C SER A 303 42.01 20.10 18.49
N SER A 304 40.99 20.00 17.64
CA SER A 304 39.94 21.02 17.56
C SER A 304 38.59 20.34 17.38
N SER A 305 37.78 20.42 18.43
CA SER A 305 36.39 19.99 18.44
C SER A 305 35.54 20.90 17.55
N SER A 306 34.91 20.34 16.53
CA SER A 306 33.71 20.91 15.94
C SER A 306 32.66 19.82 15.82
N THR A 307 31.57 20.03 16.54
CA THR A 307 30.40 19.17 16.64
C THR A 307 29.72 19.05 15.27
N GLU A 308 30.14 18.07 14.45
CA GLU A 308 29.39 17.67 13.27
C GLU A 308 28.23 16.75 13.69
N THR A 309 27.02 17.29 13.65
CA THR A 309 25.80 16.50 13.50
C THR A 309 25.93 15.61 12.27
N LYS A 310 26.25 14.33 12.47
CA LYS A 310 26.23 13.30 11.42
C LYS A 310 24.81 13.13 10.87
N THR A 311 24.50 13.84 9.80
CA THR A 311 23.44 13.47 8.86
C THR A 311 23.86 12.15 8.21
N LEU A 312 23.13 11.08 8.52
CA LEU A 312 23.21 9.80 7.80
C LEU A 312 22.95 10.08 6.30
N LYS A 313 23.93 9.82 5.44
CA LYS A 313 23.73 9.85 3.98
C LYS A 313 22.95 8.60 3.57
N SER A 314 21.87 8.77 2.81
CA SER A 314 21.08 7.67 2.25
C SER A 314 21.85 6.95 1.12
N PRO A 315 21.56 5.66 0.87
CA PRO A 315 22.32 4.86 -0.10
C PRO A 315 22.08 5.32 -1.53
N THR A 316 23.16 5.66 -2.24
CA THR A 316 23.22 5.84 -3.70
C THR A 316 23.75 4.55 -4.30
N ILE A 317 23.26 4.12 -5.47
CA ILE A 317 23.74 2.89 -6.11
C ILE A 317 25.23 3.04 -6.46
N GLU A 318 26.04 2.06 -6.08
CA GLU A 318 27.45 1.95 -6.47
C GLU A 318 27.65 0.75 -7.39
N VAL A 319 28.56 0.86 -8.35
CA VAL A 319 28.96 -0.27 -9.21
C VAL A 319 30.06 -1.03 -8.48
N GLY A 320 29.83 -2.31 -8.14
CA GLY A 320 30.83 -3.18 -7.53
C GLY A 320 31.97 -3.55 -8.48
N GLU A 321 33.09 -4.03 -7.94
CA GLU A 321 34.25 -4.51 -8.74
C GLU A 321 33.90 -5.70 -9.65
N ASP A 322 32.79 -6.39 -9.39
CA ASP A 322 32.19 -7.47 -10.17
C ASP A 322 31.29 -6.98 -11.33
N GLY A 323 31.11 -5.66 -11.46
CA GLY A 323 30.21 -5.06 -12.45
C GLY A 323 28.73 -5.16 -12.08
N LEU A 324 28.39 -5.65 -10.87
CA LEU A 324 27.02 -5.72 -10.38
C LEU A 324 26.67 -4.44 -9.62
N LEU A 325 25.43 -3.97 -9.76
CA LEU A 325 24.94 -2.84 -8.98
C LEU A 325 24.76 -3.24 -7.52
N HIS A 326 25.49 -2.57 -6.64
CA HIS A 326 25.38 -2.72 -5.21
C HIS A 326 24.60 -1.54 -4.62
N VAL A 327 23.48 -1.84 -3.97
CA VAL A 327 22.82 -0.85 -3.10
C VAL A 327 23.57 -0.88 -1.76
N PRO A 328 24.24 0.21 -1.34
CA PRO A 328 24.98 0.26 -0.10
C PRO A 328 24.10 -0.16 1.07
N GLU A 329 24.70 -0.86 2.03
CA GLU A 329 23.95 -1.28 3.21
C GLU A 329 23.43 -0.07 3.98
N ARG A 330 22.13 -0.11 4.30
CA ARG A 330 21.55 0.88 5.19
C ARG A 330 22.28 0.82 6.54
N PRO A 331 22.60 1.96 7.14
CA PRO A 331 23.22 2.02 8.44
C PRO A 331 22.36 1.26 9.46
N LYS A 332 23.01 0.33 10.15
CA LYS A 332 22.39 -0.51 11.15
C LYS A 332 21.96 0.35 12.33
N SER A 333 20.76 0.08 12.84
CA SER A 333 20.30 0.77 14.05
C SER A 333 21.10 0.32 15.28
N TRP A 334 21.06 1.11 16.35
CA TRP A 334 21.67 0.77 17.62
C TRP A 334 21.23 -0.61 18.14
N LEU A 335 19.95 -0.95 18.02
CA LEU A 335 19.45 -2.25 18.47
C LEU A 335 19.99 -3.36 17.60
N THR A 336 20.05 -3.14 16.29
CA THR A 336 20.65 -4.11 15.36
C THR A 336 22.08 -4.41 15.76
N HIS A 337 22.87 -3.37 15.99
CA HIS A 337 24.23 -3.51 16.44
C HIS A 337 24.30 -4.27 17.78
N LYS A 338 23.46 -3.91 18.76
CA LYS A 338 23.45 -4.54 20.09
C LYS A 338 23.01 -6.01 20.07
N VAL A 339 22.07 -6.38 19.20
CA VAL A 339 21.61 -7.75 18.98
C VAL A 339 22.69 -8.58 18.27
N GLU A 340 23.44 -8.00 17.34
CA GLU A 340 24.54 -8.67 16.64
C GLU A 340 25.75 -8.90 17.53
N THR A 341 26.13 -7.92 18.36
CA THR A 341 27.36 -8.01 19.17
C THR A 341 27.22 -8.86 20.43
N SER A 342 25.99 -9.15 20.88
CA SER A 342 25.76 -9.89 22.14
C SER A 342 24.96 -11.19 21.91
N PRO A 343 25.56 -12.38 22.11
CA PRO A 343 24.88 -13.67 21.99
C PRO A 343 23.66 -13.81 22.91
N THR A 344 23.73 -13.30 24.14
CA THR A 344 22.65 -13.40 25.13
C THR A 344 21.45 -12.54 24.74
N VAL A 345 21.70 -11.27 24.39
CA VAL A 345 20.66 -10.37 23.83
C VAL A 345 20.05 -10.97 22.57
N ARG A 346 20.85 -11.53 21.64
CA ARG A 346 20.34 -12.22 20.45
C ARG A 346 19.40 -13.37 20.79
N TYR A 347 19.79 -14.24 21.72
CA TYR A 347 18.98 -15.38 22.12
C TYR A 347 17.61 -14.94 22.66
N TRP A 348 17.59 -14.01 23.63
CA TRP A 348 16.34 -13.49 24.19
C TRP A 348 15.52 -12.71 23.17
N PHE A 349 16.18 -11.94 22.32
CA PHE A 349 15.54 -11.20 21.25
C PHE A 349 14.81 -12.12 20.26
N MET A 350 15.47 -13.19 19.80
CA MET A 350 14.86 -14.17 18.90
C MET A 350 13.72 -14.93 19.59
N LYS A 351 13.84 -15.25 20.89
CA LYS A 351 12.75 -15.88 21.66
C LYS A 351 11.53 -14.97 21.81
N ILE A 352 11.74 -13.70 22.15
CA ILE A 352 10.66 -12.71 22.30
C ILE A 352 9.99 -12.44 20.95
N THR A 353 10.78 -12.24 19.90
CA THR A 353 10.23 -12.01 18.55
C THR A 353 9.52 -13.24 17.99
N ALA A 354 9.96 -14.46 18.34
CA ALA A 354 9.22 -15.70 18.02
C ALA A 354 7.88 -15.76 18.75
N LEU A 355 7.86 -15.46 20.06
CA LEU A 355 6.64 -15.44 20.86
C LEU A 355 5.62 -14.41 20.34
N LEU A 356 6.10 -13.27 19.87
CA LEU A 356 5.28 -12.20 19.28
C LEU A 356 4.88 -12.46 17.81
N GLY A 357 5.18 -13.64 17.25
CA GLY A 357 4.76 -14.02 15.90
C GLY A 357 5.56 -13.41 14.74
N TYR A 358 6.68 -12.71 15.02
CA TYR A 358 7.56 -12.14 13.99
C TYR A 358 8.34 -13.21 13.21
N HIS A 359 8.27 -14.48 13.62
CA HIS A 359 8.81 -15.62 12.87
C HIS A 359 7.77 -16.28 11.95
N SER A 360 6.53 -15.77 11.92
CA SER A 360 5.51 -16.32 11.03
C SER A 360 5.94 -16.23 9.56
N PRO A 361 5.53 -17.20 8.71
CA PRO A 361 5.84 -17.18 7.29
C PRO A 361 5.47 -15.86 6.60
N LYS A 362 4.35 -15.24 7.02
CA LYS A 362 3.90 -13.93 6.54
C LYS A 362 4.88 -12.81 6.89
N GLN A 363 5.31 -12.70 8.15
CA GLN A 363 6.26 -11.67 8.58
C GLN A 363 7.63 -11.84 7.91
N ARG A 364 8.08 -13.09 7.76
CA ARG A 364 9.32 -13.41 7.04
C ARG A 364 9.24 -13.07 5.56
N ALA A 365 8.12 -13.37 4.90
CA ALA A 365 7.86 -13.00 3.52
C ALA A 365 7.98 -11.49 3.35
N GLY A 366 7.28 -10.69 4.18
CA GLY A 366 7.33 -9.23 4.11
C GLY A 366 8.73 -8.62 4.28
N LEU A 367 9.57 -9.19 5.15
CA LEU A 367 10.96 -8.74 5.28
C LEU A 367 11.83 -9.14 4.07
N ARG A 368 11.63 -10.36 3.56
CA ARG A 368 12.40 -10.88 2.42
C ARG A 368 12.05 -10.16 1.12
N THR A 369 10.77 -9.89 0.87
CA THR A 369 10.28 -9.23 -0.34
C THR A 369 10.77 -7.81 -0.49
N PHE A 370 11.00 -7.09 0.61
CA PHE A 370 11.61 -5.77 0.54
C PHE A 370 12.98 -5.82 -0.15
N LEU A 371 13.83 -6.78 0.25
CA LEU A 371 15.15 -6.96 -0.33
C LEU A 371 15.10 -7.48 -1.76
N LEU A 372 14.14 -8.36 -2.08
CA LEU A 372 13.89 -8.78 -3.46
C LEU A 372 13.52 -7.58 -4.33
N TYR A 373 12.59 -6.75 -3.87
CA TYR A 373 12.21 -5.56 -4.61
C TYR A 373 13.37 -4.59 -4.77
N GLU A 374 14.00 -4.16 -3.67
CA GLU A 374 15.06 -3.16 -3.65
C GLU A 374 16.29 -3.61 -4.45
N ARG A 375 16.73 -4.86 -4.32
CA ARG A 375 18.02 -5.31 -4.87
C ARG A 375 17.92 -6.15 -6.14
N VAL A 376 16.73 -6.64 -6.50
CA VAL A 376 16.53 -7.47 -7.69
C VAL A 376 15.69 -6.76 -8.73
N CYS A 377 14.62 -6.04 -8.35
CA CYS A 377 13.74 -5.38 -9.33
C CYS A 377 14.08 -3.91 -9.55
N ALA A 378 14.18 -3.11 -8.48
CA ALA A 378 14.30 -1.64 -8.59
C ALA A 378 15.64 -1.18 -9.21
N VAL A 379 16.69 -1.99 -9.10
CA VAL A 379 18.04 -1.70 -9.62
C VAL A 379 18.19 -1.94 -11.12
N THR A 380 17.32 -2.73 -11.74
CA THR A 380 17.53 -3.19 -13.13
C THR A 380 17.50 -2.09 -14.18
N PRO A 381 16.74 -0.98 -14.03
CA PRO A 381 16.84 0.14 -14.97
C PRO A 381 18.23 0.78 -14.94
N ASP A 382 18.81 0.95 -13.75
CA ASP A 382 20.15 1.49 -13.58
C ASP A 382 21.23 0.51 -14.07
N ALA A 383 21.02 -0.81 -13.95
CA ALA A 383 22.02 -1.84 -14.25
C ALA A 383 22.36 -1.89 -15.74
N GLU A 384 21.34 -1.82 -16.58
CA GLU A 384 21.44 -1.91 -18.04
C GLU A 384 20.97 -0.59 -18.68
N ARG A 385 21.33 0.54 -18.05
CA ARG A 385 20.87 1.88 -18.47
C ARG A 385 21.16 2.16 -19.94
N SER A 386 22.36 1.79 -20.42
CA SER A 386 22.74 2.00 -21.82
C SER A 386 21.84 1.26 -22.78
N PHE A 387 21.46 0.02 -22.47
CA PHE A 387 20.54 -0.74 -23.31
C PHE A 387 19.15 -0.07 -23.33
N TRP A 388 18.59 0.22 -22.15
CA TRP A 388 17.25 0.79 -22.06
C TRP A 388 17.15 2.19 -22.67
N GLN A 389 18.15 3.06 -22.47
CA GLN A 389 18.08 4.44 -22.94
C GLN A 389 18.59 4.62 -24.37
N ASN A 390 19.65 3.91 -24.77
CA ASN A 390 20.27 4.15 -26.07
C ASN A 390 19.75 3.19 -27.15
N GLU A 391 19.48 1.93 -26.79
CA GLU A 391 19.07 0.91 -27.77
C GLU A 391 17.55 0.80 -27.89
N CYS A 392 16.83 0.79 -26.76
CA CYS A 392 15.36 0.89 -26.78
C CYS A 392 14.85 2.32 -27.01
N ASP A 393 15.75 3.31 -27.03
CA ASP A 393 15.44 4.74 -27.10
C ASP A 393 14.37 5.15 -26.08
N LEU A 394 14.49 4.67 -24.84
CA LEU A 394 13.59 5.05 -23.76
C LEU A 394 14.07 6.37 -23.14
N PRO A 395 13.18 7.37 -23.03
CA PRO A 395 13.54 8.64 -22.45
C PRO A 395 13.86 8.46 -20.95
N PRO A 396 14.80 9.24 -20.38
CA PRO A 396 15.20 9.14 -18.98
C PRO A 396 14.13 9.76 -18.05
N THR A 397 12.96 9.13 -18.00
CA THR A 397 11.79 9.58 -17.23
C THR A 397 11.42 8.54 -16.16
N PHE A 398 10.63 8.98 -15.18
CA PHE A 398 10.04 8.08 -14.19
C PHE A 398 9.14 7.02 -14.83
N GLN A 399 8.45 7.36 -15.93
CA GLN A 399 7.61 6.42 -16.67
C GLN A 399 8.45 5.26 -17.24
N SER A 400 9.57 5.57 -17.89
CA SER A 400 10.49 4.55 -18.42
C SER A 400 11.09 3.69 -17.30
N TRP A 401 11.47 4.30 -16.18
CA TRP A 401 11.94 3.56 -15.00
C TRP A 401 10.87 2.60 -14.48
N PHE A 402 9.62 3.04 -14.40
CA PHE A 402 8.49 2.23 -13.93
C PHE A 402 8.27 1.02 -14.85
N ILE A 403 8.26 1.22 -16.17
CA ILE A 403 7.99 0.12 -17.11
C ILE A 403 9.10 -0.93 -17.06
N VAL A 404 10.38 -0.50 -17.05
CA VAL A 404 11.52 -1.43 -16.93
C VAL A 404 11.47 -2.17 -15.60
N THR A 405 11.23 -1.46 -14.49
CA THR A 405 11.08 -2.09 -13.16
C THR A 405 9.91 -3.07 -13.15
N ASN A 406 8.79 -2.75 -13.80
CA ASN A 406 7.61 -3.59 -13.85
C ASN A 406 7.85 -4.89 -14.63
N LEU A 407 8.62 -4.86 -15.73
CA LEU A 407 8.99 -6.08 -16.46
C LEU A 407 9.74 -7.06 -15.54
N HIS A 408 10.72 -6.57 -14.77
CA HIS A 408 11.50 -7.37 -13.83
C HIS A 408 10.69 -7.82 -12.61
N PHE A 409 9.80 -6.96 -12.12
CA PHE A 409 8.81 -7.30 -11.11
C PHE A 409 7.91 -8.46 -11.60
N TRP A 410 7.40 -8.38 -12.82
CA TRP A 410 6.56 -9.41 -13.41
C TRP A 410 7.31 -10.75 -13.52
N MET A 411 8.53 -10.75 -14.08
CA MET A 411 9.35 -11.98 -14.18
C MET A 411 9.57 -12.63 -12.81
N LEU A 412 9.84 -11.83 -11.76
CA LEU A 412 9.97 -12.35 -10.40
C LEU A 412 8.64 -12.90 -9.87
N THR A 413 7.52 -12.22 -10.09
CA THR A 413 6.20 -12.70 -9.63
C THR A 413 5.74 -13.97 -10.34
N VAL A 414 6.13 -14.22 -11.61
CA VAL A 414 5.94 -15.52 -12.26
C VAL A 414 6.51 -16.64 -11.40
N ARG A 415 7.77 -16.49 -10.93
CA ARG A 415 8.40 -17.49 -10.07
C ARG A 415 7.80 -17.57 -8.67
N LEU A 416 7.46 -16.42 -8.07
CA LEU A 416 6.87 -16.37 -6.73
C LEU A 416 5.47 -16.98 -6.67
N ARG A 417 4.68 -16.89 -7.76
CA ARG A 417 3.37 -17.54 -7.87
C ARG A 417 3.45 -19.07 -7.82
N ALA A 418 4.59 -19.65 -8.20
CA ALA A 418 4.83 -21.09 -8.14
C ALA A 418 5.27 -21.58 -6.75
N LEU A 419 5.48 -20.69 -5.76
CA LEU A 419 5.83 -21.11 -4.40
C LEU A 419 4.67 -21.87 -3.72
N PRO A 420 4.96 -22.84 -2.82
CA PRO A 420 3.94 -23.57 -2.07
C PRO A 420 3.01 -22.65 -1.28
N GLU A 421 1.72 -22.96 -1.26
CA GLU A 421 0.76 -22.21 -0.44
C GLU A 421 1.11 -22.32 1.06
N PRO A 422 1.05 -21.24 1.86
CA PRO A 422 0.59 -19.88 1.56
C PRO A 422 1.69 -18.89 1.11
N HIS A 423 2.92 -19.35 0.89
CA HIS A 423 4.08 -18.48 0.66
C HIS A 423 3.91 -17.65 -0.61
N GLY A 424 3.47 -18.24 -1.73
CA GLY A 424 3.29 -17.51 -2.99
C GLY A 424 2.38 -16.27 -2.84
N LYS A 425 1.24 -16.41 -2.14
CA LYS A 425 0.31 -15.31 -1.87
C LYS A 425 0.96 -14.20 -1.04
N PHE A 426 1.70 -14.56 0.01
CA PHE A 426 2.38 -13.57 0.86
C PHE A 426 3.49 -12.85 0.11
N TYR A 427 4.34 -13.58 -0.61
CA TYR A 427 5.47 -13.00 -1.33
C TYR A 427 5.00 -12.06 -2.45
N VAL A 428 3.99 -12.44 -3.23
CA VAL A 428 3.44 -11.56 -4.27
C VAL A 428 2.80 -10.32 -3.66
N GLN A 429 1.99 -10.47 -2.61
CA GLN A 429 1.33 -9.33 -1.95
C GLN A 429 2.35 -8.34 -1.39
N PHE A 430 3.33 -8.80 -0.61
CA PHE A 430 4.30 -7.89 -0.01
C PHE A 430 5.25 -7.28 -1.05
N LEU A 431 5.63 -8.03 -2.10
CA LEU A 431 6.41 -7.46 -3.20
C LEU A 431 5.64 -6.32 -3.87
N LEU A 432 4.34 -6.52 -4.11
CA LEU A 432 3.44 -5.51 -4.67
C LEU A 432 3.31 -4.28 -3.75
N ASP A 433 3.19 -4.50 -2.44
CA ASP A 433 3.14 -3.42 -1.46
C ASP A 433 4.42 -2.56 -1.53
N HIS A 434 5.60 -3.18 -1.57
CA HIS A 434 6.87 -2.46 -1.69
C HIS A 434 6.99 -1.70 -3.01
N PHE A 435 6.54 -2.30 -4.12
CA PHE A 435 6.55 -1.67 -5.44
C PHE A 435 5.72 -0.39 -5.45
N PHE A 436 4.49 -0.41 -4.94
CA PHE A 436 3.63 0.77 -4.92
C PHE A 436 4.02 1.80 -3.86
N LEU A 437 4.62 1.38 -2.73
CA LEU A 437 5.21 2.32 -1.77
C LEU A 437 6.37 3.12 -2.39
N ASP A 438 7.24 2.47 -3.17
CA ASP A 438 8.34 3.15 -3.86
C ASP A 438 7.83 4.08 -4.98
N ILE A 439 6.82 3.64 -5.73
CA ILE A 439 6.16 4.47 -6.75
C ILE A 439 5.54 5.72 -6.11
N GLU A 440 4.80 5.56 -5.00
CA GLU A 440 4.17 6.69 -4.31
C GLU A 440 5.24 7.69 -3.82
N ASP A 441 6.31 7.20 -3.21
CA ASP A 441 7.41 8.04 -2.73
C ASP A 441 8.07 8.80 -3.88
N ARG A 442 8.36 8.12 -5.01
CA ARG A 442 8.92 8.73 -6.21
C ARG A 442 7.98 9.76 -6.84
N ILE A 443 6.67 9.49 -6.93
CA ILE A 443 5.67 10.44 -7.41
C ILE A 443 5.66 11.69 -6.54
N ARG A 444 5.67 11.51 -5.21
CA ARG A 444 5.69 12.64 -4.27
C ARG A 444 6.96 13.46 -4.42
N ALA A 445 8.11 12.81 -4.58
CA ALA A 445 9.39 13.48 -4.83
C ALA A 445 9.40 14.25 -6.16
N ILE A 446 8.80 13.69 -7.21
CA ILE A 446 8.67 14.34 -8.53
C ILE A 446 7.74 15.54 -8.44
N LEU A 447 6.53 15.38 -7.89
CA LEU A 447 5.53 16.45 -7.84
C LEU A 447 5.96 17.62 -6.95
N GLN A 448 6.65 17.35 -5.84
CA GLN A 448 7.11 18.38 -4.90
C GLN A 448 8.47 17.98 -4.29
N PRO A 449 9.59 18.40 -4.93
CA PRO A 449 10.92 18.17 -4.39
C PRO A 449 11.11 18.96 -3.07
N ALA A 450 11.63 18.32 -2.03
CA ALA A 450 11.78 18.90 -0.70
C ALA A 450 13.22 19.35 -0.39
N ILE A 451 13.38 20.37 0.46
CA ILE A 451 14.66 20.76 1.08
C ILE A 451 14.54 20.67 2.62
N PRO A 452 15.41 19.88 3.29
CA PRO A 452 16.38 18.96 2.70
C PRO A 452 15.69 17.82 1.91
N PRO A 453 16.40 17.17 0.97
CA PRO A 453 15.89 15.98 0.28
C PRO A 453 15.45 14.93 1.30
N ARG A 454 14.32 14.27 1.05
CA ARG A 454 13.89 13.13 1.87
C ARG A 454 14.66 11.89 1.44
N ASP A 455 14.92 11.03 2.41
CA ASP A 455 15.47 9.70 2.13
C ASP A 455 14.44 8.90 1.31
N PRO A 456 14.82 8.35 0.15
CA PRO A 456 13.92 7.59 -0.70
C PRO A 456 13.52 6.28 -0.02
N TYR A 457 12.36 5.75 -0.40
CA TYR A 457 11.89 4.46 0.12
C TYR A 457 12.89 3.34 -0.15
N THR A 458 13.47 3.30 -1.35
CA THR A 458 14.56 2.40 -1.76
C THR A 458 15.93 3.11 -1.78
N PHE A 459 16.28 3.75 -2.89
CA PHE A 459 17.55 4.42 -3.14
C PHE A 459 17.38 5.52 -4.20
N PHE A 460 18.37 6.41 -4.31
CA PHE A 460 18.41 7.38 -5.39
C PHE A 460 18.82 6.72 -6.70
N THR A 461 17.92 6.74 -7.68
CA THR A 461 18.21 6.25 -9.04
C THR A 461 18.91 7.34 -9.85
N SER A 462 19.79 6.91 -10.73
CA SER A 462 20.44 7.76 -11.74
C SER A 462 19.82 7.57 -13.13
N PHE A 463 18.77 6.75 -13.24
CA PHE A 463 18.07 6.48 -14.48
C PHE A 463 17.30 7.68 -15.02
N TYR A 464 16.73 8.50 -14.13
CA TYR A 464 16.01 9.73 -14.51
C TYR A 464 16.32 10.87 -13.56
N VAL A 465 16.14 12.09 -14.05
CA VAL A 465 16.25 13.32 -13.26
C VAL A 465 14.86 13.91 -13.05
N ASN A 466 14.59 14.43 -11.87
CA ASN A 466 13.31 15.07 -11.58
C ASN A 466 13.21 16.42 -12.31
N PRO A 467 12.29 16.59 -13.27
CA PRO A 467 12.18 17.81 -14.07
C PRO A 467 11.70 19.03 -13.26
N ASN A 468 11.04 18.80 -12.12
CA ASN A 468 10.50 19.86 -11.28
C ASN A 468 11.53 20.47 -10.31
N ILE A 469 12.78 19.99 -10.34
CA ILE A 469 13.88 20.60 -9.59
C ILE A 469 14.40 21.80 -10.40
N PRO A 470 14.26 23.05 -9.89
CA PRO A 470 14.77 24.23 -10.60
C PRO A 470 16.30 24.13 -10.79
N LYS A 471 16.79 24.53 -11.97
CA LYS A 471 18.23 24.50 -12.30
C LYS A 471 19.09 25.34 -11.35
N ASP A 472 18.48 26.37 -10.77
CA ASP A 472 19.01 27.28 -9.77
C ASP A 472 18.96 26.72 -8.33
N GLY A 473 18.41 25.51 -8.12
CA GLY A 473 18.40 24.78 -6.86
C GLY A 473 17.48 25.37 -5.77
N LYS A 474 16.78 26.47 -6.05
CA LYS A 474 15.91 27.17 -5.10
C LYS A 474 14.52 26.56 -5.06
N LEU A 475 14.36 25.47 -4.31
CA LEU A 475 13.03 24.89 -4.06
C LEU A 475 12.29 25.69 -2.97
N LYS A 476 10.96 25.83 -3.14
CA LYS A 476 10.10 26.43 -2.11
C LYS A 476 10.03 25.49 -0.91
N ARG A 477 10.27 26.04 0.29
CA ARG A 477 10.20 25.30 1.55
C ARG A 477 8.74 25.02 1.92
N GLY A 478 8.38 23.75 2.12
CA GLY A 478 7.16 23.38 2.86
C GLY A 478 5.90 23.04 2.06
N SER A 479 5.94 22.84 0.74
CA SER A 479 4.78 22.33 -0.01
C SER A 479 4.76 20.79 -0.02
N ARG A 480 3.60 20.20 0.32
CA ARG A 480 3.34 18.75 0.13
C ARG A 480 2.77 18.53 -1.27
N ALA A 481 3.08 17.38 -1.86
CA ALA A 481 2.46 16.95 -3.13
C ALA A 481 0.92 16.94 -2.99
N PRO A 482 0.17 17.56 -3.92
CA PRO A 482 -1.28 17.54 -3.86
C PRO A 482 -1.81 16.09 -3.89
N GLU A 483 -2.53 15.67 -2.86
CA GLU A 483 -3.02 14.29 -2.74
C GLU A 483 -3.89 13.88 -3.92
N ARG A 484 -4.70 14.79 -4.49
CA ARG A 484 -5.49 14.51 -5.71
C ARG A 484 -4.62 14.04 -6.87
N LEU A 485 -3.46 14.67 -7.07
CA LEU A 485 -2.53 14.33 -8.14
C LEU A 485 -1.81 13.02 -7.84
N VAL A 486 -1.37 12.81 -6.59
CA VAL A 486 -0.76 11.55 -6.16
C VAL A 486 -1.72 10.38 -6.38
N THR A 487 -2.95 10.48 -5.88
CA THR A 487 -3.99 9.45 -6.06
C THR A 487 -4.29 9.18 -7.53
N ARG A 488 -4.40 10.23 -8.36
CA ARG A 488 -4.61 10.06 -9.81
C ARG A 488 -3.46 9.28 -10.46
N GLN A 489 -2.22 9.65 -10.16
CA GLN A 489 -1.04 8.96 -10.69
C GLN A 489 -0.97 7.51 -10.20
N MET A 490 -1.21 7.26 -8.91
CA MET A 490 -1.25 5.91 -8.36
C MET A 490 -2.28 5.02 -9.06
N LYS A 491 -3.46 5.57 -9.41
CA LYS A 491 -4.46 4.85 -10.20
C LYS A 491 -3.94 4.49 -11.59
N ILE A 492 -3.33 5.44 -12.30
CA ILE A 492 -2.72 5.20 -13.63
C ILE A 492 -1.68 4.07 -13.55
N PHE A 493 -0.73 4.15 -12.61
CA PHE A 493 0.31 3.13 -12.47
C PHE A 493 -0.25 1.77 -12.06
N LYS A 494 -1.30 1.73 -11.23
CA LYS A 494 -2.00 0.49 -10.90
C LYS A 494 -2.64 -0.15 -12.14
N GLU A 495 -3.31 0.62 -12.98
CA GLU A 495 -3.93 0.14 -14.20
C GLU A 495 -2.89 -0.36 -15.21
N GLN A 496 -1.79 0.39 -15.39
CA GLN A 496 -0.67 -0.05 -16.22
C GLN A 496 -0.05 -1.35 -15.71
N TRP A 497 0.17 -1.48 -14.40
CA TRP A 497 0.69 -2.71 -13.79
C TRP A 497 -0.22 -3.92 -14.07
N MET A 498 -1.53 -3.78 -13.83
CA MET A 498 -2.51 -4.87 -14.07
C MET A 498 -2.59 -5.25 -15.55
N GLY A 499 -2.65 -4.25 -16.44
CA GLY A 499 -2.71 -4.46 -17.88
C GLY A 499 -1.46 -5.19 -18.40
N MET A 500 -0.28 -4.69 -18.04
CA MET A 500 1.00 -5.33 -18.41
C MET A 500 1.07 -6.78 -17.92
N GLY A 501 0.73 -7.04 -16.66
CA GLY A 501 0.78 -8.39 -16.09
C GLY A 501 -0.08 -9.39 -16.85
N MET A 502 -1.32 -9.01 -17.19
CA MET A 502 -2.22 -9.85 -17.98
C MET A 502 -1.65 -10.18 -19.37
N TRP A 503 -1.13 -9.18 -20.08
CA TRP A 503 -0.58 -9.35 -21.42
C TRP A 503 0.71 -10.16 -21.43
N PHE A 504 1.59 -9.94 -20.46
CA PHE A 504 2.81 -10.73 -20.32
C PHE A 504 2.50 -12.19 -19.96
N ASP A 505 1.53 -12.45 -19.09
CA ASP A 505 1.06 -13.82 -18.80
C ASP A 505 0.49 -14.49 -20.04
N TYR A 506 -0.30 -13.78 -20.84
CA TYR A 506 -0.83 -14.29 -22.10
C TYR A 506 0.30 -14.66 -23.08
N GLY A 507 1.27 -13.76 -23.29
CA GLY A 507 2.44 -14.02 -24.13
C GLY A 507 3.31 -15.18 -23.63
N LEU A 508 3.47 -15.29 -22.30
CA LEU A 508 4.23 -16.38 -21.69
C LEU A 508 3.63 -17.75 -21.99
N VAL A 509 2.30 -17.88 -21.90
CA VAL A 509 1.57 -19.15 -22.08
C VAL A 509 1.35 -19.51 -23.55
N THR A 510 1.34 -18.53 -24.45
CA THR A 510 1.02 -18.75 -25.87
C THR A 510 2.27 -18.99 -26.72
N ASN A 511 2.97 -17.93 -27.13
CA ASN A 511 4.14 -18.00 -27.99
C ASN A 511 4.98 -16.71 -27.91
N ASP A 512 6.18 -16.76 -28.47
CA ASP A 512 7.13 -15.65 -28.41
C ASP A 512 6.71 -14.42 -29.22
N MET A 513 5.87 -14.58 -30.25
CA MET A 513 5.34 -13.45 -31.01
C MET A 513 4.34 -12.64 -30.18
N GLU A 514 3.50 -13.31 -29.40
CA GLU A 514 2.58 -12.63 -28.47
C GLU A 514 3.31 -12.01 -27.27
N LEU A 515 4.38 -12.66 -26.79
CA LEU A 515 5.23 -12.05 -25.78
C LEU A 515 5.97 -10.81 -26.33
N ALA A 516 6.47 -10.89 -27.56
CA ALA A 516 7.06 -9.75 -28.27
C ALA A 516 6.05 -8.63 -28.45
N SER A 517 4.82 -8.94 -28.87
CA SER A 517 3.75 -7.96 -29.06
C SER A 517 3.40 -7.25 -27.74
N ALA A 518 3.32 -7.98 -26.63
CA ALA A 518 3.08 -7.43 -25.32
C ALA A 518 4.23 -6.52 -24.85
N ILE A 519 5.48 -6.93 -25.05
CA ILE A 519 6.66 -6.11 -24.72
C ILE A 519 6.69 -4.85 -25.58
N TRP A 520 6.55 -4.97 -26.89
CA TRP A 520 6.56 -3.82 -27.81
C TRP A 520 5.46 -2.80 -27.48
N ARG A 521 4.25 -3.25 -27.17
CA ARG A 521 3.14 -2.36 -26.80
C ARG A 521 3.39 -1.59 -25.50
N ASN A 522 3.91 -2.26 -24.48
CA ASN A 522 4.01 -1.70 -23.14
C ASN A 522 5.35 -1.01 -22.86
N LEU A 523 6.44 -1.52 -23.41
CA LEU A 523 7.80 -0.98 -23.26
C LEU A 523 8.12 0.07 -24.31
N LEU A 524 7.81 -0.20 -25.57
CA LEU A 524 8.15 0.67 -26.70
C LEU A 524 6.96 1.50 -27.20
N GLY A 525 5.88 1.58 -26.44
CA GLY A 525 4.71 2.41 -26.74
C GLY A 525 3.99 2.08 -28.04
N ALA A 526 4.14 0.85 -28.56
CA ALA A 526 3.63 0.43 -29.87
C ALA A 526 4.09 1.32 -31.04
N ARG A 527 5.33 1.85 -30.95
CA ARG A 527 5.96 2.66 -32.00
C ARG A 527 5.87 1.96 -33.36
N GLY A 528 5.33 2.65 -34.36
CA GLY A 528 5.16 2.18 -35.73
C GLY A 528 3.89 1.33 -35.97
N SER A 529 3.01 1.17 -34.99
CA SER A 529 1.80 0.31 -35.11
C SER A 529 0.80 0.73 -36.20
N GLN A 530 0.79 2.00 -36.59
CA GLN A 530 -0.09 2.54 -37.63
C GLN A 530 0.66 2.81 -38.95
N GLY A 531 1.86 2.24 -39.11
CA GLY A 531 2.75 2.46 -40.23
C GLY A 531 3.94 3.35 -39.88
N ILE A 532 4.97 3.30 -40.71
CA ILE A 532 6.22 4.05 -40.56
C ILE A 532 6.22 5.20 -41.57
N ALA A 533 6.44 6.42 -41.09
CA ALA A 533 6.51 7.61 -41.93
C ALA A 533 7.89 7.70 -42.61
N TYR A 534 7.89 7.75 -43.95
CA TYR A 534 9.11 7.95 -44.76
C TYR A 534 9.38 9.44 -44.99
N PRO A 535 10.61 9.88 -45.31
CA PRO A 535 10.93 11.29 -45.55
C PRO A 535 10.00 12.02 -46.53
N ASP A 536 9.48 11.30 -47.53
CA ASP A 536 8.56 11.85 -48.53
C ASP A 536 7.08 11.83 -48.11
N SER A 537 6.77 11.32 -46.92
CA SER A 537 5.41 11.24 -46.41
C SER A 537 4.91 12.63 -45.97
N ASN A 538 3.76 13.05 -46.52
CA ASN A 538 3.18 14.36 -46.24
C ASN A 538 1.68 14.25 -45.91
N PRO A 539 1.22 14.70 -44.73
CA PRO A 539 2.01 15.19 -43.60
C PRO A 539 2.74 14.05 -42.86
N PRO A 540 3.93 14.28 -42.28
CA PRO A 540 4.55 13.32 -41.39
C PRO A 540 3.65 13.13 -40.16
N LYS A 541 3.20 11.90 -39.93
CA LYS A 541 2.30 11.57 -38.81
C LYS A 541 3.11 10.95 -37.69
N PHE A 542 3.24 11.67 -36.57
CA PHE A 542 3.79 11.14 -35.32
C PHE A 542 2.66 10.78 -34.39
N ARG A 543 2.76 9.62 -33.76
CA ARG A 543 1.76 9.16 -32.81
C ARG A 543 2.43 8.62 -31.55
N ARG A 544 1.77 8.83 -30.42
CA ARG A 544 2.11 8.20 -29.14
C ARG A 544 1.05 7.17 -28.75
N GLY A 545 1.42 6.25 -27.87
CA GLY A 545 0.43 5.42 -27.17
C GLY A 545 -0.47 6.28 -26.28
N VAL A 546 -1.79 6.21 -26.46
CA VAL A 546 -2.76 6.92 -25.62
C VAL A 546 -3.27 5.99 -24.53
N ASN A 547 -2.96 6.30 -23.28
CA ASN A 547 -3.58 5.64 -22.14
C ASN A 547 -4.99 6.20 -21.92
N LEU A 548 -6.01 5.43 -22.29
CA LEU A 548 -7.42 5.82 -22.19
C LEU A 548 -7.96 5.82 -20.76
N VAL A 549 -7.21 5.26 -19.82
CA VAL A 549 -7.66 5.02 -18.46
C VAL A 549 -6.68 5.71 -17.51
N GLY A 550 -7.18 6.68 -16.72
CA GLY A 550 -6.29 7.53 -15.93
C GLY A 550 -6.79 8.84 -15.30
N GLY A 551 -8.08 9.14 -15.26
CA GLY A 551 -8.63 10.10 -14.29
C GLY A 551 -9.04 11.50 -14.78
N GLU A 552 -9.61 11.58 -15.98
CA GLU A 552 -10.58 12.64 -16.36
C GLU A 552 -11.47 12.23 -17.54
N VAL A 553 -11.24 11.07 -18.17
CA VAL A 553 -12.06 10.61 -19.29
C VAL A 553 -13.31 9.95 -18.77
N GLU A 554 -14.34 10.75 -18.51
CA GLU A 554 -15.69 10.27 -18.20
C GLU A 554 -16.38 9.62 -19.41
N ASN A 555 -15.79 9.67 -20.62
CA ASN A 555 -16.30 8.90 -21.76
C ASN A 555 -15.24 8.68 -22.88
N PRO A 556 -14.70 7.46 -23.06
CA PRO A 556 -13.78 7.14 -24.16
C PRO A 556 -14.36 7.44 -25.55
N GLU A 557 -15.68 7.39 -25.70
CA GLU A 557 -16.39 7.66 -26.97
C GLU A 557 -16.33 9.14 -27.39
N LYS A 558 -16.00 10.04 -26.45
CA LYS A 558 -15.89 11.49 -26.70
C LYS A 558 -14.46 11.93 -27.00
N ILE A 559 -13.49 11.03 -26.92
CA ILE A 559 -12.10 11.35 -27.23
C ILE A 559 -11.82 11.10 -28.71
N ASP A 560 -11.36 12.14 -29.39
CA ASP A 560 -10.72 12.01 -30.67
C ASP A 560 -9.33 11.36 -30.46
N LEU A 561 -9.27 10.04 -30.62
CA LEU A 561 -8.07 9.24 -30.44
C LEU A 561 -6.95 9.67 -31.39
N GLU A 562 -7.27 10.05 -32.62
CA GLU A 562 -6.25 10.45 -33.59
C GLU A 562 -5.60 11.77 -33.19
N LYS A 563 -6.42 12.72 -32.72
CA LYS A 563 -5.94 14.00 -32.21
C LYS A 563 -5.09 13.81 -30.96
N GLU A 564 -5.53 12.96 -30.03
CA GLU A 564 -4.75 12.69 -28.82
C GLU A 564 -3.45 11.96 -29.16
N GLN A 565 -3.44 10.99 -30.08
CA GLN A 565 -2.21 10.32 -30.52
C GLN A 565 -1.19 11.30 -31.11
N GLY A 566 -1.64 12.33 -31.84
CA GLY A 566 -0.77 13.32 -32.48
C GLY A 566 -0.25 14.43 -31.56
N ARG A 567 -0.71 14.50 -30.30
CA ARG A 567 -0.21 15.47 -29.33
C ARG A 567 1.06 14.94 -28.66
N ASP A 568 2.00 15.81 -28.33
CA ASP A 568 3.10 15.43 -27.43
C ASP A 568 2.64 15.62 -25.97
N ASP A 569 2.73 14.56 -25.17
CA ASP A 569 2.44 14.58 -23.74
C ASP A 569 3.70 14.68 -22.87
N GLY A 570 4.87 14.80 -23.49
CA GLY A 570 6.16 14.84 -22.80
C GLY A 570 6.56 13.50 -22.18
N SER A 571 5.89 12.40 -22.53
CA SER A 571 6.28 11.06 -22.10
C SER A 571 7.60 10.60 -22.73
N GLY A 572 7.92 11.15 -23.92
CA GLY A 572 9.10 10.83 -24.72
C GLY A 572 9.06 9.45 -25.41
N VAL A 573 7.92 8.75 -25.39
CA VAL A 573 7.73 7.50 -26.12
C VAL A 573 6.68 7.72 -27.20
N HIS A 574 7.15 8.09 -28.38
CA HIS A 574 6.36 8.31 -29.60
C HIS A 574 7.08 7.69 -30.81
N ASP A 575 6.39 7.64 -31.94
CA ASP A 575 6.96 7.23 -33.22
C ASP A 575 8.18 8.10 -33.59
N TYR A 576 9.19 7.47 -34.21
CA TYR A 576 10.35 8.21 -34.72
C TYR A 576 9.97 9.12 -35.89
N PRO A 577 10.67 10.26 -36.01
CA PRO A 577 10.51 11.13 -37.16
C PRO A 577 11.09 10.49 -38.43
N PRO A 578 10.70 10.95 -39.64
CA PRO A 578 11.06 10.27 -40.88
C PRO A 578 12.55 10.28 -41.17
N ASP A 579 13.28 11.24 -40.62
CA ASP A 579 14.74 11.35 -40.62
C ASP A 579 15.44 10.35 -39.69
N GLU A 580 14.71 9.72 -38.77
CA GLU A 580 15.20 8.68 -37.87
C GLU A 580 14.56 7.32 -38.14
N ILE A 581 14.05 7.09 -39.36
CA ILE A 581 13.39 5.85 -39.77
C ILE A 581 14.28 4.61 -39.58
N ASP A 582 15.60 4.77 -39.71
CA ASP A 582 16.59 3.71 -39.57
C ASP A 582 16.54 3.04 -38.19
N LYS A 583 16.05 3.75 -37.16
CA LYS A 583 15.87 3.18 -35.82
C LYS A 583 14.84 2.06 -35.79
N TYR A 584 13.87 2.05 -36.70
CA TYR A 584 12.91 0.94 -36.81
C TYR A 584 13.52 -0.32 -37.41
N VAL A 585 14.61 -0.21 -38.17
CA VAL A 585 15.24 -1.36 -38.85
C VAL A 585 15.78 -2.37 -37.84
N GLY A 586 16.31 -1.90 -36.70
CA GLY A 586 16.84 -2.76 -35.65
C GLY A 586 15.80 -3.29 -34.65
N TYR A 587 14.51 -2.97 -34.83
CA TYR A 587 13.45 -3.41 -33.91
C TYR A 587 13.29 -4.93 -33.84
N PRO A 588 13.34 -5.70 -34.95
CA PRO A 588 13.24 -7.14 -34.88
C PRO A 588 14.32 -7.77 -34.00
N GLU A 589 15.58 -7.34 -34.16
CA GLU A 589 16.71 -7.80 -33.34
C GLU A 589 16.54 -7.37 -31.88
N LEU A 590 16.14 -6.13 -31.64
CA LEU A 590 15.87 -5.63 -30.29
C LEU A 590 14.78 -6.45 -29.58
N MET A 591 13.69 -6.75 -30.28
CA MET A 591 12.59 -7.54 -29.73
C MET A 591 13.04 -8.97 -29.46
N LEU A 592 13.84 -9.56 -30.36
CA LEU A 592 14.43 -10.87 -30.16
C LEU A 592 15.32 -10.89 -28.89
N ASP A 593 16.14 -9.87 -28.67
CA ASP A 593 16.98 -9.75 -27.49
C ASP A 593 16.15 -9.72 -26.20
N ILE A 594 15.12 -8.88 -26.15
CA ILE A 594 14.30 -8.72 -24.93
C ILE A 594 13.46 -9.97 -24.65
N VAL A 595 12.88 -10.59 -25.68
CA VAL A 595 12.10 -11.84 -25.52
C VAL A 595 13.00 -12.99 -25.11
N THR A 596 14.17 -13.12 -25.74
CA THR A 596 15.17 -14.14 -25.37
C THR A 596 15.63 -13.94 -23.93
N TYR A 597 15.94 -12.71 -23.55
CA TYR A 597 16.26 -12.33 -22.17
C TYR A 597 15.15 -12.76 -21.20
N THR A 598 13.90 -12.40 -21.51
CA THR A 598 12.74 -12.70 -20.67
C THR A 598 12.55 -14.20 -20.47
N ARG A 599 12.58 -14.99 -21.56
CA ARG A 599 12.47 -16.45 -21.51
C ARG A 599 13.62 -17.08 -20.74
N ARG A 600 14.84 -16.61 -20.97
CA ARG A 600 16.05 -17.10 -20.31
C ARG A 600 15.99 -16.85 -18.81
N GLU A 601 15.60 -15.66 -18.37
CA GLU A 601 15.51 -15.32 -16.94
C GLU A 601 14.38 -16.08 -16.24
N ILE A 602 13.21 -16.25 -16.87
CA ILE A 602 12.13 -17.07 -16.30
C ILE A 602 12.56 -18.52 -16.14
N ALA A 603 13.17 -19.12 -17.17
CA ALA A 603 13.70 -20.48 -17.11
C ALA A 603 14.86 -20.63 -16.09
N ARG A 604 15.62 -19.55 -15.84
CA ARG A 604 16.64 -19.52 -14.80
C ARG A 604 16.01 -19.48 -13.41
N LEU A 605 15.02 -18.62 -13.20
CA LEU A 605 14.30 -18.49 -11.93
C LEU A 605 13.56 -19.78 -11.55
N GLU A 606 13.02 -20.51 -12.53
CA GLU A 606 12.39 -21.82 -12.33
C GLU A 606 13.35 -22.84 -11.71
N LYS A 607 14.63 -22.83 -12.10
CA LYS A 607 15.65 -23.78 -11.60
C LYS A 607 16.10 -23.51 -10.17
N ILE A 608 15.75 -22.35 -9.60
CA ILE A 608 16.10 -22.00 -8.22
C ILE A 608 15.09 -22.65 -7.29
N SER A 609 15.56 -23.35 -6.25
CA SER A 609 14.68 -24.04 -5.31
C SER A 609 13.87 -23.04 -4.47
N ASP A 610 12.72 -23.48 -3.95
CA ASP A 610 11.87 -22.64 -3.11
C ASP A 610 12.60 -22.14 -1.85
N GLU A 611 13.45 -22.98 -1.26
CA GLU A 611 14.27 -22.63 -0.09
C GLU A 611 15.27 -21.53 -0.41
N GLU A 612 15.92 -21.59 -1.57
CA GLU A 612 16.89 -20.57 -1.99
C GLU A 612 16.20 -19.23 -2.28
N ILE A 613 14.97 -19.25 -2.83
CA ILE A 613 14.17 -18.03 -2.99
C ILE A 613 13.83 -17.40 -1.63
N MET A 614 13.34 -18.22 -0.70
CA MET A 614 12.84 -17.75 0.59
C MET A 614 13.95 -17.37 1.58
N GLU A 615 15.09 -18.07 1.55
CA GLU A 615 16.14 -17.96 2.57
C GLU A 615 17.56 -17.77 2.02
N GLY A 616 17.76 -18.07 0.75
CA GLY A 616 19.07 -18.11 0.09
C GLY A 616 19.70 -16.75 -0.16
N ASP A 617 20.80 -16.73 -0.90
CA ASP A 617 21.49 -15.50 -1.23
C ASP A 617 20.74 -14.71 -2.33
N LEU A 618 20.76 -13.39 -2.23
CA LEU A 618 20.10 -12.53 -3.22
C LEU A 618 20.87 -12.48 -4.54
N GLY A 619 22.19 -12.74 -4.54
CA GLY A 619 23.00 -12.77 -5.75
C GLY A 619 22.49 -13.80 -6.76
N ALA A 620 21.99 -14.95 -6.30
CA ALA A 620 21.39 -15.96 -7.16
C ALA A 620 20.09 -15.48 -7.85
N LEU A 621 19.44 -14.45 -7.32
CA LEU A 621 18.17 -13.93 -7.83
C LEU A 621 18.34 -12.70 -8.72
N GLN A 622 19.53 -12.08 -8.72
CA GLN A 622 19.82 -10.94 -9.59
C GLN A 622 19.65 -11.33 -11.06
N PHE A 623 19.04 -10.43 -11.83
CA PHE A 623 18.86 -10.62 -13.27
C PHE A 623 20.20 -10.46 -13.99
N GLY A 624 20.43 -11.32 -14.99
CA GLY A 624 21.63 -11.24 -15.83
C GLY A 624 21.58 -10.09 -16.84
N LYS A 625 22.66 -9.92 -17.60
CA LYS A 625 22.72 -8.97 -18.72
C LYS A 625 21.71 -9.32 -19.81
N ILE A 626 21.17 -8.32 -20.50
CA ILE A 626 20.15 -8.56 -21.55
C ILE A 626 20.75 -9.41 -22.67
N ARG A 627 21.85 -8.94 -23.26
CA ARG A 627 22.68 -9.76 -24.16
C ARG A 627 23.77 -10.50 -23.37
N PRO A 628 23.86 -11.84 -23.48
CA PRO A 628 24.98 -12.56 -22.90
C PRO A 628 26.28 -12.18 -23.62
N HIS A 629 27.41 -12.12 -22.89
CA HIS A 629 28.71 -11.91 -23.53
C HIS A 629 28.98 -13.02 -24.55
N VAL A 630 29.01 -12.66 -25.83
CA VAL A 630 29.51 -13.54 -26.89
C VAL A 630 31.01 -13.67 -26.64
N LYS A 631 31.48 -14.87 -26.27
CA LYS A 631 32.91 -15.18 -26.28
C LYS A 631 33.39 -15.07 -27.74
N GLY A 632 33.97 -13.92 -28.13
CA GLY A 632 34.57 -13.76 -29.46
C GLY A 632 34.55 -12.36 -30.08
N SER A 633 33.89 -11.35 -29.51
CA SER A 633 33.94 -9.98 -30.03
C SER A 633 34.77 -9.08 -29.11
N SER A 634 36.08 -9.11 -29.31
CA SER A 634 37.05 -8.11 -28.85
C SER A 634 37.49 -7.25 -30.01
#